data_AF-H1FUG6-F1
#
_entry.id   AF-H1FUG6-F1
#
_cell.length_a   1.000
_cell.length_b   1.000
_cell.length_c   1.000
_cell.angle_alpha   90.00
_cell.angle_beta   90.00
_cell.angle_gamma   90.00
#
_symmetry.space_group_name_H-M   'P 1'
#
loop_
_entity.id
_entity.type
_entity.pdbx_description
1 polymer ?
#
loop_
_entity_poly.entity_id
_entity_poly.type
_entity_poly.pdbx_seq_one_letter_code
_entity_poly.pdbx_strand_id
1 'polypeptide(L)' 'MNIEKLFNKVEKFFALEESEQEKKENKRDKLSNSLEKKITSLKKKIKKAKDADEKEDFKKQLGVLNEFLEKLE' A
#
# COMPACT_ATOMS: atom_id res chain seq x y z
N MET A 1 10.89 -0.63 -3.04
CA MET A 1 9.96 -1.58 -3.69
C MET A 1 9.12 -0.83 -4.73
N ASN A 2 8.92 -1.40 -5.92
CA ASN A 2 8.03 -0.81 -6.92
C ASN A 2 6.56 -0.92 -6.47
N ILE A 3 5.70 -0.02 -6.91
CA ILE A 3 4.30 0.02 -6.44
C ILE A 3 3.49 -1.19 -6.93
N GLU A 4 3.71 -1.63 -8.18
CA GLU A 4 3.11 -2.86 -8.73
C GLU A 4 3.46 -4.11 -7.92
N LYS A 5 4.73 -4.23 -7.51
CA LYS A 5 5.17 -5.35 -6.64
C LYS A 5 4.51 -5.30 -5.27
N LEU A 6 4.09 -4.13 -4.79
CA LEU A 6 3.36 -3.99 -3.54
C LEU A 6 1.90 -4.40 -3.74
N PHE A 7 1.24 -3.93 -4.79
CA PHE A 7 -0.11 -4.35 -5.13
C PHE A 7 -0.21 -5.86 -5.33
N ASN A 8 0.68 -6.47 -6.10
CA ASN A 8 0.68 -7.93 -6.28
C ASN A 8 0.86 -8.71 -4.97
N LYS A 9 1.57 -8.16 -3.98
CA LYS A 9 1.73 -8.81 -2.67
C LYS A 9 0.46 -8.65 -1.83
N VAL A 10 -0.17 -7.49 -1.89
CA VAL A 10 -1.41 -7.18 -1.18
C VAL A 10 -2.55 -8.03 -1.73
N GLU A 11 -2.73 -8.08 -3.05
CA GLU A 11 -3.73 -8.94 -3.71
C GLU A 11 -3.54 -10.41 -3.36
N LYS A 12 -2.30 -10.92 -3.45
CA LYS A 12 -2.01 -12.31 -3.07
C LYS A 12 -2.27 -12.61 -1.60
N PHE A 13 -2.15 -11.62 -0.73
CA PHE A 13 -2.43 -11.80 0.69
C PHE A 13 -3.94 -11.84 0.94
N PHE A 14 -4.70 -10.92 0.35
CA PHE A 14 -6.16 -10.87 0.46
C PHE A 14 -6.89 -11.96 -0.33
N ALA A 15 -6.22 -12.60 -1.29
CA ALA A 15 -6.74 -13.78 -1.98
C ALA A 15 -6.70 -15.06 -1.13
N LEU A 16 -6.00 -15.05 0.01
CA LEU A 16 -6.00 -16.16 0.95
C LEU A 16 -7.30 -16.18 1.76
N GLU A 17 -7.71 -17.35 2.23
CA GLU A 17 -8.80 -17.43 3.21
C GLU A 17 -8.42 -16.71 4.51
N GLU A 18 -9.41 -16.17 5.22
CA GLU A 18 -9.21 -15.42 6.46
C GLU A 18 -8.44 -16.23 7.51
N SER A 19 -8.75 -17.53 7.65
CA SER A 19 -8.03 -18.46 8.53
C SER A 19 -6.55 -18.66 8.17
N GLU A 20 -6.19 -18.48 6.89
CA GLU A 20 -4.80 -18.49 6.43
C GLU A 20 -4.11 -17.15 6.65
N GLN A 21 -4.85 -16.04 6.54
CA GLN A 21 -4.33 -14.70 6.78
C GLN A 21 -3.98 -14.52 8.26
N GLU A 22 -4.83 -14.98 9.17
CA GLU A 22 -4.60 -14.95 10.63
C GLU A 22 -3.32 -15.70 11.03
N LYS A 23 -3.09 -16.87 10.45
CA LYS A 23 -1.85 -17.67 10.68
C LYS A 23 -0.59 -17.00 10.14
N LYS A 24 -0.74 -15.94 9.32
CA LYS A 24 0.32 -15.24 8.61
C LYS A 24 0.52 -13.83 9.15
N GLU A 25 0.37 -13.63 10.46
CA GLU A 25 0.64 -12.37 11.19
C GLU A 25 1.97 -11.72 10.78
N ASN A 26 3.07 -12.50 10.76
CA ASN A 26 4.37 -12.03 10.28
C ASN A 26 4.38 -11.49 8.84
N LYS A 27 3.49 -11.98 7.96
CA LYS A 27 3.33 -11.43 6.60
C LYS A 27 2.45 -10.18 6.62
N ARG A 28 1.38 -10.16 7.43
CA ARG A 28 0.51 -9.00 7.66
C ARG A 28 1.34 -7.80 8.11
N ASP A 29 2.20 -7.97 9.12
CA ASP A 29 3.08 -6.92 9.64
C ASP A 29 4.08 -6.41 8.61
N LYS A 30 4.68 -7.33 7.84
CA LYS A 30 5.62 -6.96 6.76
C LYS A 30 4.92 -6.20 5.64
N LEU A 31 3.67 -6.55 5.33
CA LEU A 31 2.83 -5.87 4.35
C LEU A 31 2.44 -4.48 4.85
N SER A 32 1.94 -4.36 6.07
CA SER A 32 1.59 -3.09 6.72
C SER A 32 2.80 -2.14 6.74
N ASN A 33 3.96 -2.58 7.26
CA ASN A 33 5.19 -1.80 7.24
C ASN A 33 5.63 -1.38 5.82
N SER A 34 5.40 -2.21 4.81
CA SER A 34 5.73 -1.89 3.41
C SER A 34 4.78 -0.85 2.83
N LEU A 35 3.49 -0.93 3.17
CA LEU A 35 2.46 0.04 2.81
C LEU A 35 2.74 1.40 3.44
N GLU A 36 2.96 1.47 4.75
CA GLU A 36 3.26 2.71 5.46
C GLU A 36 4.49 3.44 4.91
N LYS A 37 5.57 2.70 4.63
CA LYS A 37 6.78 3.26 4.00
C LYS A 37 6.46 3.85 2.62
N LYS A 38 5.63 3.16 1.83
CA LYS A 38 5.25 3.62 0.49
C LYS A 38 4.31 4.83 0.56
N ILE A 39 3.33 4.83 1.46
CA ILE A 39 2.42 5.94 1.77
C ILE A 39 3.23 7.18 2.16
N THR A 40 4.19 7.04 3.07
CA THR A 40 5.06 8.13 3.49
C THR A 40 5.89 8.68 2.33
N SER A 41 6.41 7.80 1.48
CA SER A 41 7.14 8.19 0.26
C SER A 41 6.24 8.96 -0.72
N LEU A 42 5.01 8.50 -0.96
CA LEU A 42 4.05 9.16 -1.83
C LEU A 42 3.60 10.52 -1.28
N LYS A 43 3.32 10.63 0.02
CA LYS A 43 3.03 11.91 0.69
C LYS A 43 4.16 12.93 0.46
N LYS A 44 5.42 12.50 0.54
CA LYS A 44 6.58 13.34 0.23
C LYS A 44 6.64 13.73 -1.25
N LYS A 45 6.32 12.81 -2.17
CA LYS A 45 6.28 13.10 -3.62
C LYS A 45 5.17 14.09 -3.96
N ILE A 46 3.95 13.93 -3.43
CA ILE A 46 2.82 14.87 -3.61
C ILE A 46 3.19 16.29 -3.17
N LYS A 47 3.95 16.43 -2.07
CA LYS A 47 4.43 17.74 -1.60
C LYS A 47 5.47 18.37 -2.51
N LYS A 48 6.23 17.56 -3.25
CA LYS A 48 7.32 18.01 -4.15
C LYS A 48 6.88 18.13 -5.61
N ALA A 49 5.80 17.47 -6.00
CA ALA A 49 5.24 17.52 -7.34
C ALA A 49 4.83 18.95 -7.68
N LYS A 50 5.38 19.45 -8.79
CA LYS A 50 5.05 20.77 -9.34
C LYS A 50 3.95 20.65 -10.39
N ASP A 51 3.88 19.51 -11.04
CA ASP A 51 2.89 19.18 -12.05
C ASP A 51 1.57 18.74 -11.38
N ALA A 52 0.45 19.22 -11.91
CA ALA A 52 -0.87 18.95 -11.34
C ALA A 52 -1.31 17.51 -11.60
N ASP A 53 -1.05 16.99 -12.80
CA ASP A 53 -1.43 15.65 -13.22
C ASP A 53 -0.63 14.60 -12.45
N GLU A 54 0.69 14.78 -12.34
CA GLU A 54 1.57 13.93 -11.53
C GLU A 54 1.13 13.89 -10.05
N LYS A 55 0.72 15.05 -9.52
CA LYS A 55 0.23 15.16 -8.15
C LYS A 55 -1.10 14.43 -7.95
N GLU A 56 -1.99 14.49 -8.94
CA GLU A 56 -3.25 13.76 -8.93
C GLU A 56 -3.01 12.24 -8.98
N ASP A 57 -2.11 11.78 -9.85
CA ASP A 57 -1.73 10.36 -9.93
C ASP A 57 -1.16 9.84 -8.61
N PHE A 58 -0.28 10.59 -7.95
CA PHE A 58 0.21 10.21 -6.64
C PHE A 58 -0.89 10.19 -5.57
N LYS A 59 -1.88 11.09 -5.65
CA LYS A 59 -3.04 11.07 -4.74
C LYS A 59 -3.91 9.84 -4.96
N LYS A 60 -4.18 9.46 -6.22
CA LYS A 60 -4.92 8.23 -6.57
C LYS A 60 -4.20 7.00 -6.00
N GLN A 61 -2.90 6.89 -6.24
CA GLN A 61 -2.08 5.80 -5.68
C GLN A 61 -2.09 5.80 -4.15
N LEU A 62 -2.03 6.97 -3.52
CA LEU A 62 -2.09 7.10 -2.06
C LEU A 62 -3.42 6.62 -1.50
N GLY A 63 -4.55 6.96 -2.15
CA GLY A 63 -5.89 6.52 -1.75
C GLY A 63 -5.99 5.00 -1.70
N VAL A 64 -5.60 4.34 -2.79
CA VAL A 64 -5.63 2.87 -2.88
C VAL A 64 -4.75 2.22 -1.81
N LEU A 65 -3.56 2.76 -1.53
CA LEU A 65 -2.69 2.20 -0.50
C LEU A 65 -3.22 2.39 0.93
N ASN A 66 -3.93 3.48 1.22
CA ASN A 66 -4.57 3.68 2.52
C ASN A 66 -5.72 2.69 2.72
N GLU A 67 -6.57 2.47 1.69
CA GLU A 67 -7.65 1.47 1.77
C GLU A 67 -7.10 0.06 2.06
N PHE A 68 -5.96 -0.30 1.46
CA PHE A 68 -5.34 -1.57 1.75
C PHE A 68 -4.76 -1.67 3.16
N LEU A 69 -4.26 -0.56 3.70
CA LEU A 69 -3.75 -0.52 5.07
C LEU A 69 -4.91 -0.66 6.07
N GLU A 70 -6.02 0.04 5.85
CA GLU A 70 -7.22 -0.07 6.69
C GLU A 70 -7.80 -1.48 6.69
N LYS A 71 -7.83 -2.17 5.53
CA LYS A 71 -8.26 -3.58 5.46
C LYS A 71 -7.28 -4.55 6.13
N LEU A 72 -6.05 -4.12 6.39
CA LEU A 72 -5.04 -4.91 7.10
C LEU A 72 -5.03 -4.62 8.60
N GLU A 73 -5.84 -3.71 9.14
CA GLU A 73 -5.98 -3.44 10.58
C GLU A 73 -7.26 -4.07 11.13
#